data_AF-A0A7C2L4P0-F1
#
_entry.id   AF-A0A7C2L4P0-F1
#
_cell.length_a   1.000
_cell.length_b   1.000
_cell.length_c   1.000
_cell.angle_alpha   90.00
_cell.angle_beta   90.00
_cell.angle_gamma   90.00
#
_symmetry.space_group_name_H-M   'P 1'
#
loop_
_entity.id
_entity.type
_entity.pdbx_description
1 polymer ?
#
loop_
_entity_poly.entity_id
_entity_poly.type
_entity_poly.pdbx_seq_one_letter_code
_entity_poly.pdbx_strand_id
1 'polypeptide(L)'
;MPLSYGLSLVFGSGYDTSIFKALPLHVLLYLATIGSIIAGACEELTWRGYLLTRLEKLTGKTIVAVVIQAVLFGFYHGFTMYALSVMIFGLITGLIYAKSRRLIPLIIGHTRRRHPKNRSRALVSVLQVFDRITSELGYETELERVAVIKRSAVRLFGSDRET
;
A
#
# COMPACT_ATOMS: atom_id res chain seq x y z
N MET A 1 11.06 -9.64 9.60
CA MET A 1 10.03 -8.94 10.38
C MET A 1 8.78 -9.79 10.39
N PRO A 2 8.15 -10.01 11.56
CA PRO A 2 6.88 -10.73 11.65
C PRO A 2 5.75 -9.93 10.95
N LEU A 3 4.80 -10.62 10.32
CA LEU A 3 3.61 -10.04 9.66
C LEU A 3 2.79 -9.23 10.66
N SER A 4 2.76 -9.62 11.93
CA SER A 4 2.15 -8.84 13.00
C SER A 4 2.75 -7.43 13.08
N TYR A 5 4.05 -7.26 12.86
CA TYR A 5 4.74 -5.97 12.84
C TYR A 5 4.46 -5.19 11.56
N GLY A 6 4.36 -5.86 10.41
CA GLY A 6 4.00 -5.26 9.12
C GLY A 6 2.54 -4.79 9.09
N LEU A 7 1.63 -5.62 9.59
CA LEU A 7 0.24 -5.28 9.85
C LEU A 7 0.18 -4.12 10.86
N SER A 8 0.95 -4.20 11.96
CA SER A 8 1.10 -3.13 12.99
C SER A 8 1.45 -1.78 12.40
N LEU A 9 2.29 -1.78 11.36
CA LEU A 9 2.72 -0.57 10.66
C LEU A 9 1.66 -0.03 9.70
N VAL A 10 0.91 -0.92 9.04
CA VAL A 10 -0.05 -0.54 7.98
C VAL A 10 -1.40 -0.14 8.56
N PHE A 11 -1.81 -0.78 9.65
CA PHE A 11 -3.17 -0.60 10.18
C PHE A 11 -3.18 0.15 11.54
N GLY A 12 -2.02 0.40 12.21
CA GLY A 12 -1.83 0.90 13.61
C GLY A 12 -1.90 -0.12 14.80
N SER A 13 -0.91 -0.24 15.69
CA SER A 13 -0.88 -1.29 16.74
C SER A 13 -2.20 -1.57 17.49
N GLY A 14 -2.68 -2.83 17.52
CA GLY A 14 -3.84 -3.24 18.32
C GLY A 14 -4.96 -4.03 17.63
N TYR A 15 -4.83 -4.40 16.34
CA TYR A 15 -5.82 -5.30 15.70
C TYR A 15 -5.71 -6.71 16.22
N ASP A 16 -6.88 -7.32 16.35
CA ASP A 16 -6.98 -8.74 16.48
C ASP A 16 -6.61 -9.43 15.16
N THR A 17 -5.48 -10.13 15.17
CA THR A 17 -5.03 -10.96 14.04
C THR A 17 -5.99 -12.11 13.71
N SER A 18 -6.92 -12.44 14.62
CA SER A 18 -7.98 -13.42 14.39
C SER A 18 -8.87 -13.04 13.21
N ILE A 19 -9.09 -11.75 12.95
CA ILE A 19 -9.87 -11.27 11.81
C ILE A 19 -9.21 -11.71 10.50
N PHE A 20 -7.89 -11.58 10.38
CA PHE A 20 -7.17 -12.03 9.18
C PHE A 20 -7.14 -13.54 9.04
N LYS A 21 -7.23 -14.29 10.16
CA LYS A 21 -7.40 -15.74 10.14
C LYS A 21 -8.81 -16.17 9.72
N ALA A 22 -9.83 -15.37 10.03
CA ALA A 22 -11.22 -15.64 9.66
C ALA A 22 -11.55 -15.32 8.18
N LEU A 23 -10.72 -14.51 7.51
CA LEU A 23 -10.95 -14.11 6.12
C LEU A 23 -10.40 -15.14 5.13
N PRO A 24 -11.15 -15.47 4.06
CA PRO A 24 -10.64 -16.34 3.00
C PRO A 24 -9.33 -15.83 2.39
N LEU A 25 -8.41 -16.73 2.07
CA LEU A 25 -7.09 -16.41 1.53
C LEU A 25 -7.15 -15.46 0.31
N HIS A 26 -8.10 -15.66 -0.61
CA HIS A 26 -8.26 -14.81 -1.79
C HIS A 26 -8.63 -13.35 -1.43
N VAL A 27 -9.39 -13.13 -0.36
CA VAL A 27 -9.72 -11.80 0.15
C VAL A 27 -8.46 -11.13 0.69
N LEU A 28 -7.66 -11.86 1.43
CA LEU A 28 -6.41 -11.33 1.98
C LEU A 28 -5.42 -10.95 0.88
N LEU A 29 -5.31 -11.77 -0.17
CA LEU A 29 -4.50 -11.46 -1.36
C LEU A 29 -5.02 -10.23 -2.09
N TYR A 30 -6.33 -10.11 -2.25
CA TYR A 30 -6.96 -8.92 -2.83
C TYR A 30 -6.58 -7.66 -2.03
N LEU A 31 -6.78 -7.67 -0.71
CA LEU A 31 -6.48 -6.52 0.17
C LEU A 31 -4.99 -6.16 0.12
N ALA A 32 -4.11 -7.16 0.18
CA ALA A 32 -2.65 -6.95 0.18
C ALA A 32 -2.09 -6.46 -1.16
N THR A 33 -2.84 -6.59 -2.25
CA THR A 33 -2.43 -6.20 -3.61
C THR A 33 -3.31 -5.07 -4.13
N ILE A 34 -4.42 -5.41 -4.79
CA ILE A 34 -5.32 -4.47 -5.47
C ILE A 34 -5.95 -3.50 -4.47
N GLY A 35 -6.38 -3.98 -3.31
CA GLY A 35 -6.97 -3.15 -2.26
C GLY A 35 -6.03 -2.03 -1.82
N SER A 36 -4.74 -2.33 -1.61
CA SER A 36 -3.74 -1.32 -1.25
C SER A 36 -3.49 -0.26 -2.35
N ILE A 37 -3.61 -0.64 -3.63
CA ILE A 37 -3.48 0.30 -4.75
C ILE A 37 -4.69 1.23 -4.80
N ILE A 38 -5.89 0.65 -4.66
CA ILE A 38 -7.15 1.42 -4.64
C ILE A 38 -7.13 2.39 -3.45
N ALA A 39 -6.73 1.94 -2.26
CA ALA A 39 -6.63 2.78 -1.07
C ALA A 39 -5.70 3.98 -1.31
N GLY A 40 -4.48 3.75 -1.80
CA GLY A 40 -3.54 4.85 -2.10
C GLY A 40 -4.07 5.82 -3.17
N ALA A 41 -4.78 5.33 -4.18
CA ALA A 41 -5.43 6.19 -5.18
C ALA A 41 -6.57 7.04 -4.58
N CYS A 42 -7.42 6.43 -3.75
CA CYS A 42 -8.50 7.11 -3.03
C CYS A 42 -7.96 8.18 -2.08
N GLU A 43 -6.86 7.93 -1.40
CA GLU A 43 -6.20 8.92 -0.54
C GLU A 43 -5.70 10.12 -1.34
N GLU A 44 -4.99 9.91 -2.45
CA GLU A 44 -4.52 11.03 -3.29
C GLU A 44 -5.69 11.85 -3.87
N LEU A 45 -6.75 11.18 -4.34
CA LEU A 45 -7.96 11.85 -4.82
C LEU A 45 -8.62 12.70 -3.73
N THR A 46 -8.76 12.15 -2.52
CA THR A 46 -9.44 12.82 -1.41
C THR A 46 -8.61 13.97 -0.86
N TRP A 47 -7.34 13.73 -0.56
CA TRP A 47 -6.49 14.68 0.15
C TRP A 47 -5.94 15.77 -0.78
N ARG A 48 -5.49 15.41 -1.99
CA ARG A 48 -4.89 16.37 -2.94
C ARG A 48 -5.93 16.87 -3.93
N GLY A 49 -6.65 15.95 -4.57
CA GLY A 49 -7.63 16.30 -5.60
C GLY A 49 -8.77 17.14 -5.05
N TYR A 50 -9.37 16.70 -3.94
CA TYR A 50 -10.52 17.36 -3.35
C TYR A 50 -10.13 18.34 -2.23
N LEU A 51 -9.65 17.85 -1.08
CA LEU A 51 -9.52 18.66 0.13
C LEU A 51 -8.60 19.86 -0.06
N LEU A 52 -7.39 19.65 -0.60
CA LEU A 52 -6.45 20.73 -0.86
C LEU A 52 -7.07 21.80 -1.78
N THR A 53 -7.66 21.39 -2.90
CA THR A 53 -8.34 22.30 -3.83
C THR A 53 -9.48 23.10 -3.17
N ARG A 54 -10.23 22.49 -2.24
CA ARG A 54 -11.28 23.18 -1.49
C ARG A 54 -10.71 24.16 -0.47
N LEU A 55 -9.65 23.79 0.24
CA LEU A 55 -8.96 24.65 1.19
C LEU A 55 -8.31 25.86 0.50
N GLU A 56 -7.78 25.68 -0.71
CA GLU A 56 -7.26 26.78 -1.51
C GLU A 56 -8.35 27.80 -1.86
N LYS A 57 -9.52 27.32 -2.27
CA LYS A 57 -10.69 28.19 -2.55
C LYS A 57 -11.19 28.90 -1.30
N LEU A 58 -11.16 28.23 -0.15
CA LEU A 58 -11.63 28.79 1.12
C LEU A 58 -10.68 29.83 1.71
N THR A 59 -9.37 29.57 1.65
CA THR A 59 -8.34 30.41 2.28
C THR A 59 -7.77 31.47 1.36
N GLY A 60 -7.91 31.30 0.04
CA GLY A 60 -7.24 32.11 -0.98
C GLY A 60 -5.71 31.98 -0.98
N LYS A 61 -5.13 31.07 -0.18
CA LYS A 61 -3.68 30.95 0.03
C LYS A 61 -3.24 29.50 -0.08
N THR A 62 -2.57 29.15 -1.18
CA THR A 62 -2.08 27.80 -1.45
C THR A 62 -1.22 27.22 -0.32
N ILE A 63 -0.27 27.98 0.21
CA ILE A 63 0.61 27.47 1.28
C ILE A 63 -0.18 27.14 2.55
N VAL A 64 -1.15 27.98 2.92
CA VAL A 64 -2.01 27.75 4.08
C VAL A 64 -2.86 26.49 3.87
N ALA A 65 -3.44 26.34 2.69
CA ALA A 65 -4.21 25.16 2.33
C ALA A 65 -3.37 23.86 2.39
N VAL A 66 -2.12 23.89 1.89
CA VAL A 66 -1.19 22.75 1.95
C VAL A 66 -0.85 22.39 3.39
N VAL A 67 -0.54 23.37 4.25
CA VAL A 67 -0.21 23.11 5.66
C VAL A 67 -1.41 22.51 6.39
N ILE A 68 -2.60 23.09 6.24
CA ILE A 68 -3.83 22.56 6.87
C ILE A 68 -4.10 21.14 6.38
N GLN A 69 -4.03 20.90 5.07
CA GLN A 69 -4.23 19.57 4.49
C GLN A 69 -3.24 18.55 5.04
N ALA A 70 -1.95 18.89 5.13
CA ALA A 70 -0.91 17.99 5.62
C ALA A 70 -1.12 17.63 7.10
N VAL A 71 -1.47 18.61 7.94
CA VAL A 71 -1.77 18.39 9.36
C VAL A 71 -2.98 17.47 9.54
N LEU A 72 -4.07 17.72 8.81
CA LEU A 72 -5.26 16.87 8.86
C LEU A 72 -4.97 15.46 8.37
N PHE A 73 -4.12 15.30 7.35
CA PHE A 73 -3.67 14.00 6.86
C PHE A 73 -2.84 13.23 7.89
N GLY A 74 -1.97 13.93 8.63
CA GLY A 74 -1.24 13.36 9.76
C GLY A 74 -2.18 12.85 10.85
N PHE A 75 -3.13 13.68 11.28
CA PHE A 75 -4.11 13.29 12.31
C PHE A 75 -5.01 12.14 11.89
N TYR A 76 -5.35 12.03 10.60
CA TYR A 76 -6.08 10.88 10.07
C TYR A 76 -5.34 9.55 10.28
N HIS A 77 -3.99 9.59 10.37
CA HIS A 77 -3.15 8.42 10.67
C HIS A 77 -2.86 8.24 12.18
N GLY A 78 -3.55 8.99 13.04
CA GLY A 78 -3.47 8.91 14.49
C GLY A 78 -2.42 9.83 15.11
N PHE A 79 -1.99 9.51 16.34
CA PHE A 79 -1.11 10.35 17.16
C PHE A 79 0.20 9.63 17.50
N THR A 80 0.88 9.10 16.49
CA THR A 80 2.12 8.31 16.64
C THR A 80 3.29 8.98 15.90
N MET A 81 4.52 8.50 16.12
CA MET A 81 5.69 8.94 15.32
C MET A 81 5.52 8.63 13.82
N TYR A 82 4.72 7.62 13.49
CA TYR A 82 4.33 7.35 12.11
C TYR A 82 3.48 8.49 11.55
N ALA A 83 2.49 9.00 12.30
CA ALA A 83 1.66 10.14 11.93
C ALA A 83 2.48 11.39 11.52
N LEU A 84 3.58 11.65 12.23
CA LEU A 84 4.50 12.74 11.90
C LEU A 84 5.19 12.53 10.53
N SER A 85 5.64 11.30 10.26
CA SER A 85 6.24 10.94 8.96
C SER A 85 5.24 11.10 7.82
N VAL A 86 3.98 10.66 8.01
CA VAL A 86 2.93 10.83 6.99
C VAL A 86 2.50 12.29 6.81
N MET A 87 2.52 13.10 7.88
CA MET A 87 2.29 14.54 7.79
C MET A 87 3.36 15.23 6.92
N ILE A 88 4.64 14.91 7.14
CA ILE A 88 5.74 15.46 6.32
C ILE A 88 5.59 15.01 4.87
N PHE A 89 5.26 13.73 4.63
CA PHE A 89 4.97 13.22 3.29
C PHE A 89 3.80 13.97 2.64
N GLY A 90 2.71 14.19 3.39
CA GLY A 90 1.55 14.96 2.98
C GLY A 90 1.91 16.40 2.60
N LEU A 91 2.81 17.03 3.35
CA LEU A 91 3.31 18.38 3.06
C LEU A 91 4.07 18.43 1.73
N ILE A 92 5.04 17.52 1.55
CA ILE A 92 5.87 17.45 0.34
C ILE A 92 5.00 17.19 -0.89
N THR A 93 4.14 16.18 -0.82
CA THR A 93 3.26 15.80 -1.94
C THR A 93 2.19 16.86 -2.21
N GLY A 94 1.68 17.54 -1.17
CA GLY A 94 0.78 18.68 -1.29
C GLY A 94 1.43 19.85 -2.06
N LEU A 95 2.69 20.17 -1.76
CA LEU A 95 3.47 21.18 -2.50
C LEU A 95 3.69 20.76 -3.97
N ILE A 96 4.02 19.48 -4.22
CA ILE A 96 4.17 18.95 -5.58
C ILE A 96 2.84 19.06 -6.34
N TYR A 97 1.71 18.72 -5.70
CA TYR A 97 0.40 18.85 -6.33
C TYR A 97 0.04 20.31 -6.62
N ALA A 98 0.28 21.21 -5.66
CA ALA A 98 -0.01 22.64 -5.82
C ALA A 98 0.71 23.24 -7.04
N LYS A 99 1.95 22.80 -7.31
CA LYS A 99 2.75 23.23 -8.46
C LYS A 99 2.37 22.51 -9.76
N SER A 100 2.19 21.19 -9.73
CA SER A 100 2.02 20.38 -10.94
C SER A 100 0.58 20.27 -11.42
N ARG A 101 -0.38 20.30 -10.48
CA ARG A 101 -1.82 19.99 -10.67
C ARG A 101 -2.07 18.64 -11.33
N ARG A 102 -1.13 17.70 -11.20
CA ARG A 102 -1.21 16.35 -11.78
C ARG A 102 -1.35 15.32 -10.66
N LEU A 103 -2.52 14.66 -10.60
CA LEU A 103 -2.77 13.60 -9.62
C LEU A 103 -2.13 12.27 -10.00
N ILE A 104 -2.13 11.92 -11.29
CA ILE A 104 -1.67 10.60 -11.75
C ILE A 104 -0.22 10.29 -11.31
N PRO A 105 0.77 11.20 -11.44
CA PRO A 105 2.13 10.92 -10.96
C PRO A 105 2.20 10.70 -9.45
N LEU A 106 1.35 11.39 -8.68
CA LEU A 106 1.28 11.24 -7.23
C LEU A 106 0.63 9.91 -6.85
N ILE A 107 -0.47 9.52 -7.50
CA ILE A 107 -1.12 8.21 -7.33
C ILE A 107 -0.12 7.10 -7.64
N ILE A 108 0.60 7.20 -8.76
CA ILE A 108 1.62 6.21 -9.10
C ILE A 108 2.72 6.21 -8.05
N GLY A 109 3.23 7.37 -7.63
CA GLY A 109 4.28 7.46 -6.61
C GLY A 109 3.88 6.87 -5.25
N HIS A 110 2.65 7.13 -4.82
CA HIS A 110 2.09 6.63 -3.57
C HIS A 110 1.87 5.11 -3.62
N THR A 111 1.31 4.61 -4.72
CA THR A 111 1.04 3.18 -4.91
C THR A 111 2.25 2.38 -5.37
N ARG A 112 3.37 3.04 -5.71
CA ARG A 112 4.59 2.39 -6.20
C ARG A 112 5.25 1.59 -5.09
N ARG A 113 4.82 0.35 -4.96
CA ARG A 113 5.71 -0.72 -4.49
C ARG A 113 6.86 -0.83 -5.46
N ARG A 114 8.08 -0.99 -4.93
CA ARG A 114 9.31 -1.13 -5.74
C ARG A 114 9.17 -2.37 -6.63
N HIS A 115 8.72 -2.17 -7.87
CA HIS A 115 8.58 -3.25 -8.83
C HIS A 115 9.99 -3.74 -9.18
N PRO A 116 10.29 -5.03 -9.00
CA PRO A 116 11.60 -5.54 -9.38
C PRO A 116 11.72 -5.50 -10.91
N LYS A 117 12.90 -5.11 -11.41
CA LYS A 117 13.18 -4.95 -12.86
C LYS A 117 13.00 -6.24 -13.69
N ASN A 118 12.89 -7.40 -13.05
CA ASN A 118 12.74 -8.71 -13.70
C ASN A 118 11.37 -9.32 -13.38
N ARG A 119 10.66 -9.81 -14.41
CA ARG A 119 9.36 -10.53 -14.27
C ARG A 119 9.45 -11.69 -13.28
N SER A 120 10.54 -12.45 -13.34
CA SER A 120 10.84 -13.55 -12.41
C SER A 120 10.95 -13.07 -10.96
N ARG A 121 11.50 -11.88 -10.71
CA ARG A 121 11.58 -11.30 -9.37
C ARG A 121 10.24 -10.78 -8.86
N ALA A 122 9.35 -10.30 -9.74
CA ALA A 122 8.00 -9.86 -9.34
C ALA A 122 7.17 -11.05 -8.87
N LEU A 123 7.24 -12.16 -9.63
CA LEU A 123 6.60 -13.41 -9.27
C LEU A 123 7.15 -13.95 -7.93
N VAL A 124 8.48 -13.97 -7.76
CA VAL A 124 9.12 -14.38 -6.50
C VAL A 124 8.70 -13.48 -5.33
N SER A 125 8.55 -12.17 -5.53
CA SER A 125 8.12 -11.24 -4.47
C SER A 125 6.69 -11.53 -4.03
N VAL A 126 5.78 -11.76 -4.98
CA VAL A 126 4.38 -12.14 -4.69
C VAL A 126 4.33 -13.49 -3.99
N LEU A 127 5.12 -14.46 -4.45
CA LEU A 127 5.21 -15.79 -3.82
C LEU A 127 5.81 -15.75 -2.41
N GLN A 128 6.78 -14.87 -2.16
CA GLN A 128 7.35 -14.66 -0.82
C GLN A 128 6.37 -13.99 0.14
N VAL A 129 5.58 -13.02 -0.35
CA VAL A 129 4.49 -12.41 0.42
C VAL A 129 3.41 -13.44 0.71
N PHE A 130 3.06 -14.24 -0.29
CA PHE A 130 2.10 -15.33 -0.16
C PHE A 130 2.54 -16.35 0.90
N ASP A 131 3.76 -16.89 0.80
CA ASP A 131 4.30 -17.86 1.77
C ASP A 131 4.34 -17.31 3.19
N ARG A 132 4.70 -16.03 3.33
CA ARG A 132 4.75 -15.38 4.64
C ARG A 132 3.35 -15.23 5.23
N ILE A 133 2.37 -14.84 4.42
CA ILE A 133 0.98 -14.69 4.86
C ILE A 133 0.40 -16.05 5.28
N THR A 134 0.57 -17.10 4.47
CA THR A 134 0.00 -18.41 4.74
C THR A 134 0.64 -19.11 5.93
N SER A 135 1.97 -19.05 6.05
CA SER A 135 2.71 -19.63 7.18
C SER A 135 2.41 -18.94 8.51
N GLU A 136 2.28 -17.61 8.53
CA GLU A 136 2.01 -16.88 9.78
C GLU A 136 0.53 -16.99 10.22
N LEU A 137 -0.40 -17.22 9.29
CA LEU A 137 -1.83 -17.35 9.61
C LEU A 137 -2.31 -18.80 9.78
N GLY A 138 -1.46 -19.81 9.51
CA GLY A 138 -1.78 -21.23 9.69
C GLY A 138 -2.62 -21.84 8.55
N TYR A 139 -2.53 -21.29 7.34
CA TYR A 139 -3.24 -21.77 6.14
C TYR A 139 -2.52 -22.94 5.44
N GLU A 140 -2.09 -23.95 6.21
CA GLU A 140 -1.27 -25.07 5.74
C GLU A 140 -1.98 -25.95 4.69
N THR A 141 -3.30 -26.09 4.77
CA THR A 141 -4.10 -26.88 3.81
C THR A 141 -4.24 -26.20 2.43
N GLU A 142 -4.19 -24.88 2.36
CA GLU A 142 -4.16 -24.13 1.09
C GLU A 142 -2.74 -24.04 0.51
N LEU A 143 -1.69 -24.19 1.34
CA LEU A 143 -0.30 -24.24 0.87
C LEU A 143 -0.07 -25.38 -0.11
N GLU A 144 -0.69 -26.55 0.06
CA GLU A 144 -0.56 -27.65 -0.90
C GLU A 144 -1.18 -27.33 -2.27
N ARG A 145 -2.38 -26.72 -2.28
CA ARG A 145 -3.07 -26.28 -3.51
C ARG A 145 -2.27 -25.21 -4.24
N VAL A 146 -1.68 -24.28 -3.49
CA VAL A 146 -0.85 -23.23 -4.07
C VAL A 146 0.57 -23.70 -4.39
N ALA A 147 1.08 -24.74 -3.74
CA ALA A 147 2.35 -25.38 -4.13
C ALA A 147 2.27 -25.97 -5.55
N VAL A 148 1.11 -26.51 -5.94
CA VAL A 148 0.85 -26.91 -7.33
C VAL A 148 0.92 -25.70 -8.27
N ILE A 149 0.26 -24.59 -7.92
CA ILE A 149 0.27 -23.34 -8.72
C ILE A 149 1.69 -22.76 -8.81
N LYS A 150 2.46 -22.77 -7.71
CA LYS A 150 3.86 -22.36 -7.66
C LYS A 150 4.73 -23.20 -8.56
N ARG A 151 4.62 -24.53 -8.49
CA ARG A 151 5.37 -25.45 -9.36
C ARG A 151 5.04 -25.20 -10.83
N SER A 152 3.77 -25.00 -11.16
CA SER A 152 3.33 -24.67 -12.51
C SER A 152 3.84 -23.30 -12.98
N ALA A 153 3.79 -22.28 -12.14
CA ALA A 153 4.26 -20.93 -12.49
C ALA A 153 5.80 -20.88 -12.64
N VAL A 154 6.55 -21.57 -11.77
CA VAL A 154 8.01 -21.72 -11.93
C VAL A 154 8.34 -22.47 -13.22
N ARG A 155 7.57 -23.49 -13.58
CA ARG A 155 7.77 -24.23 -14.83
C ARG A 155 7.46 -23.38 -16.07
N LEU A 156 6.38 -22.58 -16.03
CA LEU A 156 5.95 -21.73 -17.13
C LEU A 156 6.81 -20.46 -17.30
N PHE A 157 7.35 -19.90 -16.20
CA PHE A 157 8.08 -18.63 -16.22
C PHE A 157 9.58 -18.75 -15.91
N GLY A 158 10.06 -19.97 -15.60
CA GLY A 158 11.46 -20.27 -15.32
C GLY A 158 12.25 -20.83 -16.51
N SER A 159 11.58 -21.13 -17.62
CA SER A 159 12.19 -21.74 -18.82
C SER A 159 13.05 -20.78 -19.66
N ASP A 160 12.97 -19.46 -19.45
CA ASP A 160 13.68 -18.47 -20.28
C ASP A 160 15.15 -18.23 -19.84
N ARG A 161 15.85 -19.23 -19.29
CA ARG A 161 17.25 -19.08 -18.83
C ARG A 161 18.25 -20.11 -19.34
N GLU A 162 17.90 -20.89 -20.36
CA GLU A 162 18.88 -21.77 -21.03
C GLU A 162 18.73 -21.69 -22.55
N THR A 163 19.15 -20.58 -23.14
CA THR A 163 19.71 -20.47 -24.51
C THR A 163 20.58 -19.24 -24.60
#